data_AF-A0A2V7J5S4-F1
#
_entry.id   AF-A0A2V7J5S4-F1
#
_cell.length_a   1.000
_cell.length_b   1.000
_cell.length_c   1.000
_cell.angle_alpha   90.00
_cell.angle_beta   90.00
_cell.angle_gamma   90.00
#
_symmetry.space_group_name_H-M   'P 1'
#
loop_
_entity.id
_entity.type
_entity.pdbx_description
1 polymer ?
#
loop_
_entity_poly.entity_id
_entity_poly.type
_entity_poly.pdbx_seq_one_letter_code
_entity_poly.pdbx_strand_id
1 'polypeptide(L)'
;MTISRRDMIQATAAAMALPALAKASSPSPQPLFFTPAEFALVDEMSDMIIPTDAQSGGARAAGCAAYIDARLAEAFEKDEPQRWRAGIQAAEALSQEMHATTFMASTPEQRLALLTRIAAAENDPKTDAEKFFRQIKSATIRAYYTSKTGIHDDQRYKGNVIQPGEYAGYDAT
;
A
#
# COMPACT_ATOMS: atom_id res chain seq x y z
N MET A 1 11.49 47.25 -24.53
CA MET A 1 11.50 45.87 -25.08
C MET A 1 10.65 45.01 -24.17
N THR A 2 9.45 44.63 -24.61
CA THR A 2 8.53 43.76 -23.86
C THR A 2 8.71 42.33 -24.36
N ILE A 3 9.38 41.50 -23.57
CA ILE A 3 9.60 40.07 -23.87
C ILE A 3 8.30 39.32 -23.56
N SER A 4 7.82 38.51 -24.51
CA SER A 4 6.61 37.71 -24.36
C SER A 4 6.90 36.41 -23.61
N ARG A 5 5.91 35.89 -22.87
CA ARG A 5 6.01 34.61 -22.15
C ARG A 5 6.41 33.42 -23.04
N ARG A 6 6.09 33.48 -24.35
CA ARG A 6 6.49 32.46 -25.32
C ARG A 6 8.00 32.48 -25.63
N ASP A 7 8.61 33.66 -25.65
CA ASP A 7 10.04 33.82 -25.90
C ASP A 7 10.86 33.29 -24.71
N MET A 8 10.30 33.38 -23.50
CA MET A 8 10.91 32.86 -22.28
C MET A 8 10.91 31.32 -22.21
N ILE A 9 9.98 30.65 -22.92
CA ILE A 9 9.89 29.17 -22.95
C ILE A 9 10.84 28.58 -23.99
N GLN A 10 11.16 29.31 -25.07
CA GLN A 10 12.13 28.83 -26.06
C GLN A 10 13.59 29.05 -25.66
N ALA A 11 13.87 29.95 -24.71
CA ALA A 11 15.23 30.24 -24.24
C ALA A 11 15.83 29.18 -23.30
N THR A 12 15.09 28.15 -22.88
CA THR A 12 15.58 27.06 -22.00
C THR A 12 15.83 25.73 -22.71
N ALA A 13 15.77 25.69 -24.04
CA ALA A 13 15.98 24.46 -24.82
C ALA A 13 17.46 24.12 -25.11
N ALA A 14 18.43 24.87 -24.59
CA ALA A 14 19.84 24.60 -24.82
C ALA A 14 20.62 24.49 -23.50
N ALA A 15 21.28 23.33 -23.34
CA ALA A 15 22.21 22.94 -22.30
C ALA A 15 21.63 22.57 -20.93
N MET A 16 21.35 21.27 -20.74
CA MET A 16 21.98 20.46 -19.67
C MET A 16 21.89 18.98 -20.05
N ALA A 17 23.02 18.36 -20.37
CA ALA A 17 23.16 16.91 -20.29
C ALA A 17 23.03 16.54 -18.81
N LEU A 18 21.86 16.02 -18.41
CA LEU A 18 21.66 15.49 -17.07
C LEU A 18 22.50 14.21 -16.96
N PRO A 19 23.50 14.14 -16.06
CA PRO A 19 23.93 12.83 -15.61
C PRO A 19 22.68 12.17 -15.03
N ALA A 20 22.41 10.93 -15.43
CA ALA A 20 21.37 10.13 -14.82
C ALA A 20 21.60 10.18 -13.30
N LEU A 21 20.77 10.94 -12.58
CA LEU A 21 20.68 10.81 -11.14
C LEU A 21 20.28 9.36 -10.94
N ALA A 22 21.23 8.53 -10.53
CA ALA A 22 20.93 7.31 -9.82
C ALA A 22 19.84 7.71 -8.83
N LYS A 23 18.66 7.13 -8.99
CA LYS A 23 17.51 7.35 -8.12
C LYS A 23 18.04 7.11 -6.72
N ALA A 24 18.34 8.19 -6.00
CA ALA A 24 18.87 8.08 -4.66
C ALA A 24 17.83 7.26 -3.93
N SER A 25 18.22 6.07 -3.44
CA SER A 25 17.38 5.33 -2.53
C SER A 25 17.20 6.26 -1.34
N SER A 26 16.07 6.99 -1.34
CA SER A 26 15.63 7.70 -0.16
C SER A 26 15.74 6.69 0.98
N PRO A 27 16.41 7.02 2.09
CA PRO A 27 16.45 6.12 3.22
C PRO A 27 15.00 5.73 3.52
N SER A 28 14.74 4.42 3.56
CA SER A 28 13.40 3.92 3.89
C SER A 28 12.98 4.65 5.17
N PRO A 29 11.86 5.41 5.14
CA PRO A 29 11.43 6.16 6.30
C PRO A 29 11.40 5.23 7.49
N GLN A 30 12.04 5.63 8.60
CA GLN A 30 11.94 4.85 9.83
C GLN A 30 10.46 4.78 10.21
N PRO A 31 9.94 3.58 10.59
CA PRO A 31 8.58 3.46 11.05
C PRO A 31 8.30 4.43 12.22
N LEU A 32 7.14 5.05 12.20
CA LEU A 32 6.66 6.02 13.19
C LEU A 32 5.96 5.33 14.37
N PHE A 33 5.21 4.27 14.11
CA PHE A 33 4.43 3.54 15.12
C PHE A 33 4.92 2.11 15.32
N PHE A 34 5.11 1.39 14.22
CA PHE A 34 5.57 0.01 14.24
C PHE A 34 7.04 -0.09 14.62
N THR A 35 7.45 -1.23 15.17
CA THR A 35 8.86 -1.62 15.14
C THR A 35 9.28 -1.97 13.70
N PRO A 36 10.59 -2.00 13.37
CA PRO A 36 11.04 -2.44 12.05
C PRO A 36 10.54 -3.83 11.63
N ALA A 37 10.42 -4.76 12.59
CA ALA A 37 9.92 -6.10 12.33
C ALA A 37 8.41 -6.12 12.05
N GLU A 38 7.62 -5.39 12.85
CA GLU A 38 6.18 -5.23 12.63
C GLU A 38 5.89 -4.54 11.29
N PHE A 39 6.65 -3.50 10.94
CA PHE A 39 6.53 -2.81 9.66
C PHE A 39 6.80 -3.77 8.50
N ALA A 40 7.87 -4.56 8.56
CA ALA A 40 8.21 -5.52 7.51
C ALA A 40 7.11 -6.59 7.34
N LEU A 41 6.51 -7.06 8.43
CA LEU A 41 5.38 -7.99 8.39
C LEU A 41 4.15 -7.34 7.74
N VAL A 42 3.79 -6.12 8.13
CA VAL A 42 2.66 -5.38 7.55
C VAL A 42 2.89 -5.10 6.06
N ASP A 43 4.10 -4.72 5.67
CA ASP A 43 4.48 -4.48 4.28
C ASP A 43 4.37 -5.75 3.43
N GLU A 44 4.88 -6.88 3.93
CA GLU A 44 4.74 -8.18 3.25
C GLU A 44 3.28 -8.61 3.13
N MET A 45 2.49 -8.52 4.20
CA MET A 45 1.07 -8.88 4.16
C MET A 45 0.27 -7.96 3.23
N SER A 46 0.53 -6.65 3.24
CA SER A 46 -0.11 -5.71 2.32
C SER A 46 0.22 -6.03 0.86
N ASP A 47 1.48 -6.38 0.57
CA ASP A 47 1.94 -6.79 -0.77
C ASP A 47 1.28 -8.10 -1.22
N MET A 48 1.06 -9.05 -0.31
CA MET A 48 0.32 -10.27 -0.62
C MET A 48 -1.18 -10.01 -0.90
N ILE A 49 -1.76 -8.94 -0.34
CA ILE A 49 -3.18 -8.58 -0.53
C ILE A 49 -3.40 -7.88 -1.88
N ILE A 50 -2.49 -6.98 -2.28
CA ILE A 50 -2.50 -6.33 -3.59
C ILE A 50 -1.09 -6.45 -4.19
N PRO A 51 -0.75 -7.56 -4.86
CA PRO A 51 0.57 -7.78 -5.40
C PRO A 51 0.85 -6.90 -6.62
N THR A 52 2.14 -6.71 -6.92
CA THR A 52 2.55 -6.13 -8.20
C THR A 52 2.13 -7.04 -9.35
N ASP A 53 1.59 -6.46 -10.42
CA ASP A 53 1.22 -7.16 -11.63
C ASP A 53 1.59 -6.33 -12.88
N ALA A 54 1.07 -6.73 -14.05
CA ALA A 54 1.34 -6.01 -15.31
C ALA A 54 0.66 -4.63 -15.36
N GLN A 55 -0.34 -4.38 -14.51
CA GLN A 55 -1.14 -3.17 -14.51
C GLN A 55 -0.59 -2.12 -13.55
N SER A 56 -0.14 -2.53 -12.37
CA SER A 56 0.20 -1.64 -11.27
C SER A 56 1.40 -2.14 -10.45
N GLY A 57 2.04 -1.24 -9.72
CA GLY A 57 3.12 -1.57 -8.79
C GLY A 57 2.68 -2.20 -7.46
N GLY A 58 1.39 -2.52 -7.28
CA GLY A 58 0.87 -3.13 -6.06
C GLY A 58 1.00 -2.28 -4.79
N ALA A 59 0.70 -2.90 -3.64
CA ALA A 59 0.65 -2.23 -2.34
C ALA A 59 2.00 -1.66 -1.91
N ARG A 60 3.10 -2.34 -2.22
CA ARG A 60 4.45 -1.88 -1.86
C ARG A 60 4.84 -0.61 -2.60
N ALA A 61 4.59 -0.53 -3.91
CA ALA A 61 4.83 0.70 -4.67
C ALA A 61 3.88 1.84 -4.28
N ALA A 62 2.67 1.49 -3.82
CA ALA A 62 1.70 2.46 -3.29
C ALA A 62 2.05 2.98 -1.88
N GLY A 63 3.03 2.38 -1.19
CA GLY A 63 3.42 2.77 0.17
C GLY A 63 2.37 2.43 1.23
N CYS A 64 1.61 1.35 1.04
CA CYS A 64 0.50 0.98 1.94
C CYS A 64 0.93 0.84 3.41
N ALA A 65 2.03 0.13 3.70
CA ALA A 65 2.51 -0.03 5.06
C ALA A 65 2.92 1.31 5.71
N ALA A 66 3.57 2.20 4.96
CA ALA A 66 3.93 3.53 5.43
C ALA A 66 2.70 4.40 5.74
N TYR A 67 1.66 4.31 4.90
CA TYR A 67 0.39 4.98 5.17
C TYR A 67 -0.27 4.44 6.46
N ILE A 68 -0.33 3.11 6.62
CA ILE A 68 -0.93 2.47 7.80
C ILE A 68 -0.17 2.89 9.07
N ASP A 69 1.16 2.82 9.04
CA ASP A 69 2.05 3.20 10.13
C ASP A 69 1.82 4.67 10.57
N ALA A 70 1.83 5.61 9.62
CA ALA A 70 1.57 7.02 9.90
C ALA A 70 0.16 7.24 10.49
N ARG A 71 -0.86 6.56 9.95
CA ARG A 71 -2.23 6.67 10.47
C ARG A 71 -2.38 6.17 11.90
N LEU A 72 -1.63 5.14 12.28
CA LEU A 72 -1.61 4.61 13.65
C LEU A 72 -0.78 5.48 14.59
N ALA A 73 0.30 6.10 14.11
CA ALA A 73 1.08 7.05 14.89
C ALA A 73 0.26 8.30 15.28
N GLU A 74 -0.68 8.70 14.42
CA GLU A 74 -1.58 9.85 14.62
C GLU A 74 -2.92 9.47 15.29
N ALA A 75 -3.10 8.22 15.72
CA ALA A 75 -4.37 7.79 16.30
C ALA A 75 -4.66 8.51 17.63
N PHE A 76 -5.81 9.19 17.69
CA PHE A 76 -6.28 9.85 18.93
C PHE A 76 -6.69 8.82 19.99
N GLU A 77 -7.39 7.77 19.59
CA GLU A 77 -7.82 6.69 20.46
C GLU A 77 -6.74 5.62 20.55
N LYS A 78 -6.49 5.15 21.77
CA LYS A 78 -5.51 4.11 22.03
C LYS A 78 -6.02 2.72 21.61
N ASP A 79 -7.31 2.52 21.41
CA ASP A 79 -7.81 1.17 21.17
C ASP A 79 -7.42 0.61 19.80
N GLU A 80 -7.28 1.46 18.77
CA GLU A 80 -6.89 1.01 17.44
C GLU A 80 -5.41 0.55 17.37
N PRO A 81 -4.42 1.34 17.81
CA PRO A 81 -3.02 0.90 17.83
C PRO A 81 -2.80 -0.40 18.62
N GLN A 82 -3.51 -0.57 19.74
CA GLN A 82 -3.45 -1.77 20.58
C GLN A 82 -3.99 -3.00 19.86
N ARG A 83 -5.13 -2.87 19.17
CA ARG A 83 -5.70 -3.93 18.34
C ARG A 83 -4.76 -4.35 17.21
N TRP A 84 -4.05 -3.41 16.59
CA TRP A 84 -3.05 -3.73 15.57
C TRP A 84 -1.90 -4.57 16.12
N ARG A 85 -1.32 -4.19 17.26
CA ARG A 85 -0.26 -4.99 17.90
C ARG A 85 -0.74 -6.38 18.32
N ALA A 86 -1.94 -6.47 18.89
CA ALA A 86 -2.56 -7.75 19.25
C ALA A 86 -2.79 -8.63 18.00
N GLY A 87 -3.25 -8.04 16.90
CA GLY A 87 -3.45 -8.74 15.63
C GLY A 87 -2.16 -9.26 15.01
N ILE A 88 -1.08 -8.47 15.02
CA ILE A 88 0.25 -8.91 14.58
C ILE A 88 0.74 -10.08 15.43
N GLN A 89 0.61 -10.00 16.76
CA GLN A 89 0.97 -11.11 17.65
C GLN A 89 0.14 -12.36 17.39
N ALA A 90 -1.15 -12.23 17.10
CA ALA A 90 -2.02 -13.35 16.77
C ALA A 90 -1.62 -14.01 15.43
N ALA A 91 -1.22 -13.23 14.43
CA ALA A 91 -0.71 -13.75 13.17
C ALA A 91 0.64 -14.49 13.35
N GLU A 92 1.55 -13.95 14.16
CA GLU A 92 2.81 -14.61 14.50
C GLU A 92 2.59 -15.92 15.28
N ALA A 93 1.67 -15.91 16.25
CA ALA A 93 1.29 -17.11 16.99
C ALA A 93 0.70 -18.19 16.07
N LEU A 94 -0.14 -17.79 15.11
CA LEU A 94 -0.69 -18.71 14.12
C LEU A 94 0.39 -19.25 13.17
N SER A 95 1.37 -18.43 12.78
CA SER A 95 2.52 -18.90 12.00
C SER A 95 3.33 -19.94 12.76
N GLN A 96 3.56 -19.69 14.06
CA GLN A 96 4.24 -20.64 14.91
C GLN A 96 3.43 -21.95 15.06
N GLU A 97 2.11 -21.87 15.19
CA GLU A 97 1.23 -23.04 15.26
C GLU A 97 1.26 -23.87 13.97
N MET A 98 1.14 -23.22 12.81
CA MET A 98 1.02 -23.90 11.52
C MET A 98 2.36 -24.40 10.99
N HIS A 99 3.45 -23.69 11.28
CA HIS A 99 4.72 -23.84 10.57
C HIS A 99 5.95 -23.87 11.49
N ALA A 100 5.77 -23.77 12.82
CA ALA A 100 6.84 -23.75 13.82
C ALA A 100 7.89 -22.65 13.62
N THR A 101 7.54 -21.58 12.89
CA THR A 101 8.41 -20.43 12.61
C THR A 101 7.60 -19.15 12.50
N THR A 102 8.25 -17.99 12.58
CA THR A 102 7.60 -16.68 12.42
C THR A 102 7.13 -16.44 10.99
N PHE A 103 6.20 -15.51 10.80
CA PHE A 103 5.63 -15.24 9.47
C PHE A 103 6.72 -14.87 8.46
N MET A 104 7.64 -13.99 8.84
CA MET A 104 8.75 -13.55 7.98
C MET A 104 9.83 -14.63 7.78
N ALA A 105 9.98 -15.59 8.69
CA ALA A 105 10.90 -16.71 8.52
C ALA A 105 10.28 -17.90 7.75
N SER A 106 8.96 -17.88 7.53
CA SER A 106 8.24 -18.89 6.75
C SER A 106 8.52 -18.77 5.25
N THR A 107 8.37 -19.88 4.52
CA THR A 107 8.39 -19.91 3.05
C THR A 107 7.20 -19.13 2.46
N PRO A 108 7.30 -18.66 1.19
CA PRO A 108 6.18 -17.99 0.52
C PRO A 108 4.89 -18.83 0.52
N GLU A 109 5.00 -20.15 0.30
CA GLU A 109 3.87 -21.08 0.30
C GLU A 109 3.21 -21.18 1.68
N GLN A 110 4.01 -21.17 2.75
CA GLN A 110 3.52 -21.16 4.14
C GLN A 110 2.82 -19.85 4.49
N ARG A 111 3.39 -18.70 4.10
CA ARG A 111 2.73 -17.39 4.28
C ARG A 111 1.38 -17.36 3.57
N LEU A 112 1.33 -17.86 2.33
CA LEU A 112 0.10 -17.94 1.56
C LEU A 112 -0.92 -18.87 2.22
N ALA A 113 -0.50 -20.03 2.72
CA ALA A 113 -1.37 -20.97 3.43
C ALA A 113 -1.97 -20.34 4.70
N LEU A 114 -1.15 -19.62 5.48
CA LEU A 114 -1.62 -18.89 6.66
C LEU A 114 -2.64 -17.81 6.28
N LEU A 115 -2.32 -16.95 5.31
CA LEU A 115 -3.25 -15.89 4.87
C LEU A 115 -4.55 -16.49 4.30
N THR A 116 -4.46 -17.56 3.54
CA THR A 116 -5.63 -18.27 2.99
C THR A 116 -6.52 -18.82 4.13
N ARG A 117 -5.91 -19.40 5.18
CA ARG A 117 -6.65 -19.91 6.34
C ARG A 117 -7.46 -18.81 7.01
N ILE A 118 -6.84 -17.67 7.32
CA ILE A 118 -7.53 -16.58 8.03
C ILE A 118 -8.50 -15.81 7.12
N ALA A 119 -8.24 -15.75 5.82
CA ALA A 119 -9.13 -15.17 4.82
C ALA A 119 -10.42 -15.98 4.66
N ALA A 120 -10.39 -17.30 4.83
CA ALA A 120 -11.57 -18.16 4.71
C ALA A 120 -12.69 -17.79 5.72
N ALA A 121 -12.34 -17.18 6.85
CA ALA A 121 -13.28 -16.76 7.90
C ALA A 121 -13.65 -15.25 7.82
N GLU A 122 -13.28 -14.53 6.75
CA GLU A 122 -13.42 -13.07 6.68
C GLU A 122 -14.87 -12.54 6.90
N ASN A 123 -15.86 -13.34 6.50
CA ASN A 123 -17.28 -13.01 6.68
C ASN A 123 -17.71 -13.05 8.16
N ASP A 124 -17.14 -13.93 8.96
CA ASP A 124 -17.49 -14.13 10.37
C ASP A 124 -16.24 -14.53 11.21
N PRO A 125 -15.31 -13.58 11.42
CA PRO A 125 -14.03 -13.87 12.07
C PRO A 125 -14.21 -14.12 13.56
N LYS A 126 -13.65 -15.22 14.07
CA LYS A 126 -13.74 -15.65 15.46
C LYS A 126 -12.46 -15.38 16.24
N THR A 127 -11.32 -15.70 15.63
CA THR A 127 -10.01 -15.53 16.24
C THR A 127 -9.46 -14.12 15.99
N ASP A 128 -8.48 -13.70 16.79
CA ASP A 128 -7.87 -12.38 16.61
C ASP A 128 -7.04 -12.29 15.33
N ALA A 129 -6.46 -13.41 14.84
CA ALA A 129 -5.79 -13.45 13.55
C ALA A 129 -6.77 -13.26 12.38
N GLU A 130 -7.97 -13.85 12.45
CA GLU A 130 -9.03 -13.66 11.45
C GLU A 130 -9.57 -12.22 11.46
N LYS A 131 -9.79 -11.65 12.64
CA LYS A 131 -10.18 -10.23 12.76
C LYS A 131 -9.09 -9.30 12.23
N PHE A 132 -7.83 -9.64 12.51
CA PHE A 132 -6.67 -8.88 12.02
C PHE A 132 -6.57 -8.92 10.50
N PHE A 133 -6.83 -10.07 9.85
CA PHE A 133 -6.87 -10.16 8.39
C PHE A 133 -7.86 -9.15 7.78
N ARG A 134 -9.08 -9.08 8.32
CA ARG A 134 -10.07 -8.10 7.86
C ARG A 134 -9.59 -6.67 8.06
N GLN A 135 -8.92 -6.39 9.18
CA GLN A 135 -8.36 -5.08 9.49
C GLN A 135 -7.25 -4.68 8.52
N ILE A 136 -6.23 -5.52 8.32
CA ILE A 136 -5.11 -5.22 7.41
C ILE A 136 -5.55 -5.16 5.95
N LYS A 137 -6.47 -6.02 5.52
CA LYS A 137 -7.04 -5.98 4.16
C LYS A 137 -7.79 -4.67 3.91
N SER A 138 -8.68 -4.29 4.82
CA SER A 138 -9.43 -3.03 4.69
C SER A 138 -8.49 -1.81 4.68
N ALA A 139 -7.46 -1.81 5.53
CA ALA A 139 -6.49 -0.74 5.60
C ALA A 139 -5.61 -0.67 4.33
N THR A 140 -5.18 -1.83 3.80
CA THR A 140 -4.40 -1.94 2.57
C THR A 140 -5.20 -1.44 1.36
N ILE A 141 -6.45 -1.89 1.21
CA ILE A 141 -7.34 -1.45 0.12
C ILE A 141 -7.54 0.07 0.17
N ARG A 142 -7.80 0.62 1.36
CA ARG A 142 -7.97 2.07 1.54
C ARG A 142 -6.71 2.84 1.19
N ALA A 143 -5.56 2.42 1.69
CA ALA A 143 -4.28 3.05 1.38
C ALA A 143 -3.98 3.00 -0.12
N TYR A 144 -4.19 1.84 -0.73
CA TYR A 144 -3.88 1.61 -2.13
C TYR A 144 -4.74 2.45 -3.08
N TYR A 145 -6.07 2.40 -2.96
CA TYR A 145 -6.96 3.12 -3.86
C TYR A 145 -7.09 4.62 -3.56
N THR A 146 -6.41 5.13 -2.52
CA THR A 146 -6.20 6.58 -2.32
C THR A 146 -4.80 7.03 -2.73
N SER A 147 -3.95 6.10 -3.18
CA SER A 147 -2.61 6.39 -3.69
C SER A 147 -2.63 6.77 -5.16
N LYS A 148 -1.52 7.38 -5.63
CA LYS A 148 -1.30 7.64 -7.06
C LYS A 148 -1.31 6.34 -7.87
N THR A 149 -0.69 5.28 -7.35
CA THR A 149 -0.63 3.96 -7.99
C THR A 149 -2.03 3.40 -8.22
N GLY A 150 -2.87 3.36 -7.17
CA GLY A 150 -4.22 2.81 -7.28
C GLY A 150 -5.16 3.64 -8.17
N ILE A 151 -5.07 4.98 -8.12
CA ILE A 151 -5.97 5.83 -8.91
C ILE A 151 -5.54 5.90 -10.39
N HIS A 152 -4.26 6.09 -10.66
CA HIS A 152 -3.78 6.37 -12.02
C HIS A 152 -3.29 5.13 -12.77
N ASP A 153 -2.55 4.25 -12.09
CA ASP A 153 -1.96 3.09 -12.76
C ASP A 153 -2.99 1.96 -12.81
N ASP A 154 -3.64 1.64 -11.69
CA ASP A 154 -4.64 0.56 -11.62
C ASP A 154 -6.00 0.95 -12.21
N GLN A 155 -6.72 1.91 -11.59
CA GLN A 155 -8.05 2.31 -12.05
C GLN A 155 -8.05 3.09 -13.38
N ARG A 156 -6.90 3.62 -13.81
CA ARG A 156 -6.75 4.49 -14.98
C ARG A 156 -7.77 5.64 -14.97
N TYR A 157 -7.95 6.26 -13.80
CA TYR A 157 -8.96 7.29 -13.58
C TYR A 157 -8.84 8.42 -14.62
N LYS A 158 -9.95 8.70 -15.33
CA LYS A 158 -10.04 9.68 -16.43
C LYS A 158 -10.74 10.99 -16.05
N GLY A 159 -11.13 11.16 -14.78
CA GLY A 159 -11.86 12.35 -14.34
C GLY A 159 -10.95 13.57 -14.12
N ASN A 160 -11.51 14.63 -13.53
CA ASN A 160 -10.83 15.92 -13.29
C ASN A 160 -10.25 16.60 -14.55
N VAL A 161 -10.71 16.19 -15.73
CA VAL A 161 -10.43 16.81 -17.03
C VAL A 161 -11.73 16.83 -17.84
N ILE A 162 -11.84 17.77 -18.79
CA ILE A 162 -12.92 17.72 -19.79
C ILE A 162 -12.74 16.42 -20.58
N GLN A 163 -13.78 15.59 -20.63
CA GLN A 163 -13.78 14.37 -21.43
C GLN A 163 -14.42 14.65 -22.78
N PRO A 164 -13.63 14.80 -23.86
CA PRO A 164 -14.19 14.91 -25.20
C PRO A 164 -14.72 13.54 -25.67
N GLY A 165 -15.87 13.53 -26.33
CA GLY A 165 -16.46 12.31 -26.91
C GLY A 165 -17.65 11.76 -26.13
N GLU A 166 -17.96 10.48 -26.34
CA GLU A 166 -19.05 9.79 -25.66
C GLU A 166 -18.79 9.67 -24.15
N TYR A 167 -19.87 9.68 -23.37
CA TYR A 167 -19.81 9.57 -21.91
C TYR A 167 -19.10 8.27 -21.52
N ALA A 168 -18.00 8.38 -20.76
CA ALA A 168 -17.20 7.22 -20.34
C ALA A 168 -17.81 6.44 -19.17
N GLY A 169 -18.97 6.88 -18.65
CA GLY A 169 -19.69 6.21 -17.57
C GLY A 169 -20.77 5.27 -18.09
N TYR A 170 -21.55 4.73 -17.16
CA TYR A 170 -22.71 3.90 -17.46
C TYR A 170 -23.97 4.75 -17.36
N ASP A 171 -24.83 4.69 -18.38
CA ASP A 171 -26.18 5.24 -18.29
C ASP A 171 -27.04 4.29 -17.46
N ALA A 172 -27.35 4.70 -16.23
CA ALA A 172 -28.26 3.95 -15.38
C ALA A 172 -29.69 4.09 -15.92
N THR A 173 -30.12 3.10 -16.70
CA THR A 173 -31.53 2.88 -17.10
C THR A 173 -32.29 2.09 -16.04
#